data_AF-A0A848UXM5-F1
#
_entry.id   AF-A0A848UXM5-F1
#
_cell.length_a   1.000
_cell.length_b   1.000
_cell.length_c   1.000
_cell.angle_alpha   90.00
_cell.angle_beta   90.00
_cell.angle_gamma   90.00
#
_symmetry.space_group_name_H-M   'P 1'
#
loop_
_entity.id
_entity.type
_entity.pdbx_description
1 polymer ?
#
loop_
_entity_poly.entity_id
_entity_poly.type
_entity_poly.pdbx_seq_one_letter_code
_entity_poly.pdbx_strand_id
1 'polypeptide(L)'
;AGGRWYGPVDIDASNAAREVIYIDSLRNTLQFSDYMRLDLKVNYKVNRPEVTHEIGLDLVNITGRENVLKLTFAPDENNDPEKSVREEYQLGFLPVFYYRIDF
;
A
#
# COMPACT_ATOMS: atom_id res chain seq x y z
N ALA A 1 -9.25 5.54 3.20
CA ALA A 1 -7.86 5.22 3.59
C ALA A 1 -6.84 6.26 3.11
N GLY A 2 -7.28 7.42 2.62
CA GLY A 2 -6.44 8.61 2.43
C GLY A 2 -7.09 9.78 3.14
N GLY A 3 -6.38 10.88 3.24
CA GLY A 3 -6.80 11.97 4.11
C GLY A 3 -6.79 11.57 5.59
N ARG A 4 -6.09 10.50 5.98
CA ARG A 4 -5.99 10.08 7.39
C ARG A 4 -5.13 11.10 8.13
N TRP A 5 -5.63 11.56 9.27
CA TRP A 5 -4.89 12.43 10.16
C TRP A 5 -3.79 11.67 10.89
N TYR A 6 -2.63 12.30 11.01
CA TYR A 6 -1.46 11.80 11.72
C TYR A 6 -0.74 12.97 12.43
N GLY A 7 0.26 12.65 13.25
CA GLY A 7 1.09 13.64 13.92
C GLY A 7 2.48 13.72 13.29
N PRO A 8 3.25 14.78 13.54
CA PRO A 8 4.65 14.81 13.20
C PRO A 8 5.41 13.72 13.97
N VAL A 9 6.47 13.20 13.36
CA VAL A 9 7.31 12.14 13.91
C VAL A 9 8.41 12.78 14.77
N ASP A 10 8.62 12.22 15.97
CA ASP A 10 9.76 12.55 16.83
C ASP A 10 10.97 11.79 16.29
N ILE A 11 11.85 12.50 15.59
CA ILE A 11 13.00 11.91 14.89
C ILE A 11 13.97 11.28 15.91
N ASP A 12 14.26 11.95 17.02
CA ASP A 12 15.23 11.47 18.01
C ASP A 12 14.70 10.23 18.74
N ALA A 13 13.45 10.26 19.19
CA ALA A 13 12.81 9.12 19.82
C ALA A 13 12.67 7.95 18.84
N SER A 14 12.30 8.22 17.58
CA SER A 14 12.16 7.19 16.55
C SER A 14 13.49 6.52 16.22
N ASN A 15 14.59 7.29 16.15
CA ASN A 15 15.93 6.75 15.92
C ASN A 15 16.42 5.90 17.10
N ALA A 16 16.12 6.31 18.34
CA ALA A 16 16.48 5.55 19.53
C ALA A 16 15.71 4.21 19.63
N ALA A 17 14.41 4.24 19.32
CA ALA A 17 13.54 3.07 19.38
C ALA A 17 13.57 2.19 18.11
N ARG A 18 14.12 2.71 17.01
CA ARG A 18 14.10 2.11 15.66
C ARG A 18 12.69 1.80 15.15
N GLU A 19 11.74 2.63 15.54
CA GLU A 19 10.34 2.58 15.14
C GLU A 19 9.81 4.00 14.99
N VAL A 20 8.69 4.19 14.31
CA VAL A 20 8.10 5.53 14.15
C VAL A 20 7.36 5.92 15.43
N ILE A 21 7.89 6.90 16.15
CA ILE A 21 7.29 7.50 17.34
C ILE A 21 6.73 8.88 16.98
N TYR A 22 5.46 9.10 17.29
CA TYR A 22 4.78 10.37 17.03
C TYR A 22 4.85 11.31 18.23
N ILE A 23 4.87 12.62 17.96
CA ILE A 23 4.77 13.64 19.01
C ILE A 23 3.32 13.70 19.50
N ASP A 24 3.05 13.17 20.70
CA ASP A 24 1.69 13.06 21.27
C ASP A 24 0.95 14.39 21.36
N SER A 25 1.65 15.49 21.67
CA SER A 25 1.06 16.83 21.79
C SER A 25 0.59 17.41 20.44
N LEU A 26 1.09 16.89 19.33
CA LEU A 26 0.77 17.32 17.96
C LEU A 26 0.01 16.25 17.18
N ARG A 27 -0.72 15.39 17.90
CA ARG A 27 -1.52 14.35 17.27
C ARG A 27 -2.61 14.94 16.37
N ASN A 28 -2.79 14.35 15.18
CA ASN A 28 -3.79 14.74 14.19
C ASN A 28 -3.65 16.19 13.68
N THR A 29 -2.44 16.75 13.62
CA THR A 29 -2.21 18.07 13.02
C THR A 29 -1.87 18.00 11.54
N LEU A 30 -1.44 16.83 11.05
CA LEU A 30 -1.09 16.58 9.65
C LEU A 30 -2.08 15.62 9.02
N GLN A 31 -2.19 15.68 7.69
CA GLN A 31 -3.11 14.83 6.93
C GLN A 31 -2.37 14.23 5.73
N PHE A 32 -2.52 12.93 5.51
CA PHE A 32 -2.00 12.28 4.31
C PHE A 32 -2.75 12.75 3.07
N SER A 33 -2.13 12.61 1.90
CA SER A 33 -2.78 12.88 0.62
C SER A 33 -4.05 12.05 0.43
N ASP A 34 -4.91 12.53 -0.46
CA ASP A 34 -6.14 11.82 -0.81
C ASP A 34 -5.83 10.48 -1.46
N TYR A 35 -6.58 9.46 -1.07
CA TYR A 35 -6.42 8.09 -1.54
C TYR A 35 -7.36 7.81 -2.70
N MET A 36 -6.82 7.29 -3.79
CA MET A 36 -7.62 6.82 -4.91
C MET A 36 -6.97 5.59 -5.54
N ARG A 37 -7.75 4.51 -5.64
CA ARG A 37 -7.36 3.25 -6.29
C ARG A 37 -8.50 2.74 -7.13
N LEU A 38 -8.19 2.37 -8.37
CA LEU A 38 -9.11 1.75 -9.31
C LEU A 38 -8.63 0.35 -9.67
N ASP A 39 -9.47 -0.64 -9.43
CA ASP A 39 -9.23 -2.05 -9.72
C ASP A 39 -10.26 -2.56 -10.74
N LEU A 40 -9.86 -3.46 -11.64
CA LEU A 40 -10.72 -4.10 -12.64
C LEU A 40 -10.52 -5.60 -12.59
N LYS A 41 -11.61 -6.33 -12.40
CA LYS A 41 -11.61 -7.79 -12.41
C LYS A 41 -12.55 -8.31 -13.48
N VAL A 42 -12.04 -9.14 -14.37
CA VAL A 42 -12.79 -9.81 -15.43
C VAL A 42 -12.61 -11.31 -15.25
N ASN A 43 -13.72 -12.05 -15.22
CA ASN A 43 -13.68 -13.51 -15.22
C ASN A 43 -14.57 -14.02 -16.35
N TYR A 44 -14.06 -15.01 -17.08
CA TYR A 44 -14.75 -15.68 -18.17
C TYR A 44 -14.81 -17.18 -17.89
N LYS A 45 -16.03 -17.70 -17.75
CA LYS A 45 -16.28 -19.11 -17.43
C LYS A 45 -16.96 -19.81 -18.59
N VAL A 46 -16.40 -20.94 -19.02
CA VAL A 46 -16.95 -21.81 -20.05
C VAL A 46 -17.26 -23.16 -19.42
N ASN A 47 -18.55 -23.48 -19.31
CA ASN A 47 -19.00 -24.78 -18.81
C ASN A 47 -19.17 -25.75 -19.98
N ARG A 48 -18.50 -26.91 -19.93
CA ARG A 48 -18.75 -28.06 -20.82
C ARG A 48 -19.15 -29.27 -19.97
N PRO A 49 -19.79 -30.29 -20.56
CA PRO A 49 -20.35 -31.42 -19.81
C PRO A 49 -19.36 -32.17 -18.89
N GLU A 50 -18.08 -32.21 -19.23
CA GLU A 50 -17.04 -32.96 -18.53
C GLU A 50 -15.88 -32.08 -18.04
N VAL A 51 -15.93 -30.79 -18.34
CA VAL A 51 -14.84 -29.86 -18.01
C VAL A 51 -15.35 -28.43 -17.95
N THR A 52 -14.91 -27.69 -16.96
CA THR A 52 -15.20 -26.27 -16.81
C THR A 52 -13.91 -25.49 -16.86
N HIS A 53 -13.86 -24.50 -17.74
CA HIS A 53 -12.74 -23.59 -17.89
C HIS A 53 -13.08 -22.24 -17.28
N GLU A 54 -12.20 -21.69 -16.46
CA GLU A 54 -12.33 -20.34 -15.91
C GLU A 54 -11.05 -19.56 -16.16
N ILE A 55 -11.17 -18.45 -16.89
CA ILE A 55 -10.09 -17.52 -17.16
C ILE A 55 -10.36 -16.26 -16.35
N GLY A 56 -9.44 -15.88 -15.49
CA GLY A 56 -9.55 -14.67 -14.68
C GLY A 56 -8.40 -13.71 -14.93
N LEU A 57 -8.74 -12.43 -15.01
CA LEU A 57 -7.83 -11.31 -15.09
C LEU A 57 -8.20 -10.30 -14.00
N ASP A 58 -7.27 -10.03 -13.09
CA ASP A 58 -7.39 -9.04 -12.02
C ASP A 58 -6.33 -7.96 -12.25
N LEU A 59 -6.76 -6.72 -12.47
CA LEU A 59 -5.90 -5.56 -12.65
C LEU A 59 -6.06 -4.66 -11.44
N VAL A 60 -5.06 -4.69 -10.55
CA VAL A 60 -5.03 -3.87 -9.34
C VAL A 60 -4.34 -2.55 -9.61
N ASN A 61 -4.89 -1.44 -9.11
CA ASN A 61 -4.36 -0.07 -9.21
C ASN A 61 -4.00 0.33 -10.65
N ILE A 62 -4.98 0.26 -11.55
CA ILE A 62 -4.83 0.57 -12.99
C ILE A 62 -4.37 2.01 -13.21
N THR A 63 -4.72 2.91 -12.29
CA THR A 63 -4.31 4.30 -12.33
C THR A 63 -2.84 4.53 -11.96
N GLY A 64 -2.15 3.50 -11.45
CA GLY A 64 -0.74 3.58 -11.06
C GLY A 64 -0.45 4.63 -9.99
N ARG A 65 -1.45 5.04 -9.20
CA ARG A 65 -1.28 6.09 -8.19
C ARG A 65 -0.56 5.52 -6.97
N GLU A 66 0.47 6.23 -6.54
CA GLU A 66 1.16 5.96 -5.29
C GLU A 66 0.32 6.47 -4.13
N ASN A 67 -0.21 5.55 -3.35
CA ASN A 67 -1.09 5.84 -2.23
C ASN A 67 -0.33 5.57 -0.94
N VAL A 68 -0.17 6.57 -0.07
CA VAL A 68 0.53 6.40 1.21
C VAL A 68 -0.24 5.42 2.09
N LEU A 69 0.44 4.36 2.52
CA LEU A 69 -0.09 3.36 3.46
C LEU A 69 0.15 3.79 4.91
N LYS A 70 1.40 4.15 5.22
CA LYS A 70 1.85 4.58 6.56
C LYS A 70 3.24 5.22 6.48
N LEU A 71 3.71 5.77 7.58
CA LEU A 71 5.13 6.10 7.76
C LEU A 71 5.85 4.88 8.33
N THR A 72 7.06 4.63 7.86
CA THR A 72 7.92 3.54 8.30
C THR A 72 9.31 4.05 8.64
N PHE A 73 9.98 3.35 9.55
CA PHE A 73 11.35 3.62 9.92
C PHE A 73 12.28 2.80 9.03
N ALA A 74 13.16 3.48 8.30
CA ALA A 74 14.15 2.88 7.42
C ALA A 74 15.48 3.64 7.61
N PRO A 75 16.43 3.09 8.39
CA PRO A 75 17.69 3.76 8.66
C PRO A 75 18.45 3.97 7.34
N ASP A 76 18.86 5.21 7.09
CA ASP A 76 19.61 5.55 5.86
C ASP A 76 21.07 5.12 5.98
N GLU A 77 21.69 4.73 4.85
CA GLU A 77 23.11 4.31 4.82
C GLU A 77 24.06 5.45 5.23
N ASN A 78 23.63 6.71 5.11
CA ASN A 78 24.38 7.89 5.54
C ASN A 78 24.15 8.27 7.01
N ASN A 79 23.36 7.48 7.75
CA ASN A 79 23.02 7.70 9.16
C ASN A 79 22.41 9.08 9.45
N ASP A 80 21.69 9.64 8.48
CA ASP A 80 20.98 10.91 8.62
C ASP A 80 19.67 10.67 9.41
N PRO A 81 19.55 11.21 10.64
CA PRO A 81 18.39 11.02 11.48
C PRO A 81 17.10 11.48 10.80
N GLU A 82 17.17 12.57 10.02
CA GLU A 82 16.00 13.19 9.39
C GLU A 82 15.46 12.37 8.19
N LYS A 83 16.30 11.54 7.58
CA LYS A 83 15.93 10.67 6.45
C LYS A 83 15.54 9.25 6.84
N SER A 84 15.56 8.97 8.14
CA SER A 84 15.28 7.63 8.67
C SER A 84 13.78 7.30 8.75
N VAL A 85 12.92 8.26 8.43
CA VAL A 85 11.46 8.09 8.36
C VAL A 85 11.01 8.28 6.91
N ARG A 86 10.27 7.33 6.36
CA ARG A 86 9.81 7.36 4.96
C ARG A 86 8.33 7.00 4.85
N GLU A 87 7.68 7.50 3.81
CA GLU A 87 6.35 7.04 3.44
C GLU A 87 6.44 5.65 2.81
N GLU A 88 5.69 4.71 3.36
CA GLU A 88 5.46 3.40 2.77
C GLU A 88 4.20 3.49 1.91
N TYR A 89 4.31 3.13 0.63
CA TYR A 89 3.20 3.17 -0.32
C TYR A 89 2.49 1.82 -0.38
N GLN A 90 1.21 1.85 -0.72
CA GLN A 90 0.47 0.65 -1.05
C GLN A 90 1.02 -0.02 -2.32
N LEU A 91 0.66 -1.29 -2.48
CA LEU A 91 0.96 -2.04 -3.70
C LEU A 91 0.57 -1.23 -4.94
N GLY A 92 1.54 -1.08 -5.84
CA GLY A 92 1.37 -0.40 -7.12
C GLY A 92 0.49 -1.21 -8.09
N PHE A 93 0.64 -0.93 -9.38
CA PHE A 93 -0.06 -1.70 -10.40
C PHE A 93 0.35 -3.18 -10.35
N LEU A 94 -0.62 -4.08 -10.18
CA LEU A 94 -0.39 -5.53 -10.17
C LEU A 94 -1.40 -6.24 -11.09
N PRO A 95 -0.95 -6.81 -12.22
CA PRO A 95 -1.77 -7.70 -13.03
C PRO A 95 -1.67 -9.13 -12.50
N VAL A 96 -2.81 -9.74 -12.16
CA VAL A 96 -2.92 -11.15 -11.79
C VAL A 96 -3.74 -11.86 -12.84
N PHE A 97 -3.15 -12.89 -13.43
CA PHE A 97 -3.81 -13.78 -14.37
C PHE A 97 -3.92 -15.17 -13.74
N TYR A 98 -5.08 -15.79 -13.87
CA TYR A 98 -5.23 -17.20 -13.54
C TYR A 98 -6.11 -17.91 -14.54
N TYR A 99 -5.89 -19.21 -14.64
CA TYR A 99 -6.69 -20.12 -15.42
C TYR A 99 -6.94 -21.37 -14.59
N ARG A 100 -8.22 -21.70 -14.37
CA ARG A 100 -8.66 -22.87 -13.61
C ARG A 100 -9.40 -23.83 -14.55
N ILE A 101 -9.13 -25.12 -14.37
CA ILE A 101 -9.87 -26.20 -15.01
C ILE A 101 -10.45 -27.08 -13.91
N ASP A 102 -11.76 -27.26 -13.92
CA ASP A 102 -12.48 -28.19 -13.05
C ASP A 102 -13.00 -29.36 -13.92
N PHE A 103 -12.85 -30.60 -13.46
CA PHE A 103 -13.25 -31.84 -14.16
C PHE A 103 -14.32 -32.58 -13.35
#